data_AF-A0A1Q7D8R9-F1
#
_entry.id   AF-A0A1Q7D8R9-F1
#
_cell.length_a   1.000
_cell.length_b   1.000
_cell.length_c   1.000
_cell.angle_alpha   90.00
_cell.angle_beta   90.00
_cell.angle_gamma   90.00
#
_symmetry.space_group_name_H-M   'P 1'
#
loop_
_entity.id
_entity.type
_entity.pdbx_description
1 polymer ?
#
loop_
_entity_poly.entity_id
_entity_poly.type
_entity_poly.pdbx_seq_one_letter_code
_entity_poly.pdbx_strand_id
1 'polypeptide(L)'
;GIGERLVELSGKRWQVQASTQRLDVLAGTDYVINSIEVAGLRNVRPDYEIPLRYGVDQCIGDTIGPGGIFKALRTGPAWLDIVGDIARIAPRAVVMNYTNPMSILTLAALKATDLQVVGLCHSVQGTSRQLAGYLGIPYEEMTWRCAGLNHNAWFTTLERAGEDLYPRLRERAQQPAVYEKDPVRFEVMLHLGTFVTESSGHFSEYVPYFRKRPDLIKRYMRAGYLGESGFYANNWPQWRRANDEMIAGMLRGDKPIPRERSHEYGSDIIEAVEGGRPASIHGNVRNEGWIDNLSDGCVEVECTVDRGGIQPCRFGPLPEHLAALNRSHMAVHDLVVEALLERDRGKAKSALMLDPLTAAVCSLDEIDRLFDEMWAAERESLTAFD
;
A
#
# COMPACT_ATOMS: atom_id res chain seq x y z
N GLY A 1 23.77 -16.60 -1.80
CA GLY A 1 23.12 -15.28 -1.68
C GLY A 1 23.04 -14.82 -0.24
N ILE A 2 22.27 -13.75 0.03
CA ILE A 2 22.09 -13.23 1.40
C ILE A 2 21.39 -14.26 2.30
N GLY A 3 20.44 -15.03 1.77
CA GLY A 3 19.73 -16.06 2.52
C GLY A 3 20.67 -17.11 3.14
N GLU A 4 21.62 -17.62 2.35
CA GLU A 4 22.61 -18.61 2.79
C GLU A 4 23.53 -18.03 3.86
N ARG A 5 23.95 -16.75 3.71
CA ARG A 5 24.73 -16.06 4.74
C ARG A 5 23.95 -15.88 6.04
N LEU A 6 22.66 -15.56 5.97
CA LEU A 6 21.79 -15.49 7.15
C LEU A 6 21.70 -16.85 7.87
N VAL A 7 21.57 -17.95 7.11
CA VAL A 7 21.58 -19.31 7.69
C VAL A 7 22.91 -19.59 8.39
N GLU A 8 24.05 -19.33 7.75
CA GLU A 8 25.39 -19.48 8.36
C GLU A 8 25.51 -18.70 9.68
N LEU A 9 25.13 -17.41 9.68
CA LEU A 9 25.21 -16.53 10.84
C LEU A 9 24.25 -16.94 11.97
N SER A 10 23.12 -17.56 11.63
CA SER A 10 22.11 -18.00 12.61
C SER A 10 22.51 -19.28 13.36
N GLY A 11 23.46 -20.06 12.82
CA GLY A 11 23.79 -21.40 13.32
C GLY A 11 22.65 -22.43 13.16
N LYS A 12 21.59 -22.10 12.40
CA LYS A 12 20.48 -22.99 12.09
C LYS A 12 20.81 -23.86 10.86
N ARG A 13 20.04 -24.93 10.69
CA ARG A 13 20.17 -25.88 9.57
C ARG A 13 18.97 -25.75 8.61
N TRP A 14 18.72 -24.54 8.12
CA TRP A 14 17.69 -24.28 7.12
C TRP A 14 18.27 -24.49 5.72
N GLN A 15 17.45 -24.99 4.80
CA GLN A 15 17.81 -25.10 3.40
C GLN A 15 17.33 -23.86 2.65
N VAL A 16 18.19 -23.29 1.82
CA VAL A 16 17.85 -22.17 0.93
C VAL A 16 17.94 -22.68 -0.50
N GLN A 17 16.90 -22.42 -1.29
CA GLN A 17 16.85 -22.72 -2.72
C GLN A 17 16.46 -21.45 -3.47
N ALA A 18 16.99 -21.27 -4.67
CA ALA A 18 16.67 -20.13 -5.54
C ALA A 18 16.52 -20.62 -6.98
N SER A 19 15.51 -20.11 -7.68
CA SER A 19 15.31 -20.35 -9.11
C SER A 19 14.81 -19.07 -9.80
N THR A 20 15.14 -18.91 -11.07
CA THR A 20 14.53 -17.91 -11.96
C THR A 20 13.23 -18.41 -12.61
N GLN A 21 12.88 -19.68 -12.40
CA GLN A 21 11.63 -20.31 -12.81
C GLN A 21 10.83 -20.67 -11.56
N ARG A 22 9.76 -19.91 -11.28
CA ARG A 22 8.95 -20.12 -10.06
C ARG A 22 8.41 -21.54 -9.90
N LEU A 23 8.14 -22.24 -11.01
CA LEU A 23 7.61 -23.60 -11.00
C LEU A 23 8.56 -24.62 -10.33
N ASP A 24 9.86 -24.34 -10.29
CA ASP A 24 10.85 -25.23 -9.67
C ASP A 24 10.74 -25.26 -8.14
N VAL A 25 10.14 -24.23 -7.53
CA VAL A 25 10.16 -24.00 -6.07
C VAL A 25 8.77 -23.91 -5.43
N LEU A 26 7.69 -23.89 -6.21
CA LEU A 26 6.33 -23.73 -5.68
C LEU A 26 5.79 -25.01 -5.01
N ALA A 27 6.18 -26.20 -5.47
CA ALA A 27 5.62 -27.46 -4.98
C ALA A 27 5.88 -27.65 -3.48
N GLY A 28 4.82 -27.89 -2.70
CA GLY A 28 4.91 -28.08 -1.25
C GLY A 28 5.12 -26.80 -0.44
N THR A 29 4.91 -25.61 -1.04
CA THR A 29 4.98 -24.34 -0.33
C THR A 29 3.78 -24.13 0.60
N ASP A 30 4.03 -23.78 1.86
CA ASP A 30 2.99 -23.42 2.84
C ASP A 30 2.74 -21.89 2.91
N TYR A 31 3.74 -21.07 2.58
CA TYR A 31 3.65 -19.62 2.63
C TYR A 31 4.32 -18.99 1.40
N VAL A 32 3.63 -18.07 0.75
CA VAL A 32 4.15 -17.27 -0.37
C VAL A 32 4.21 -15.81 0.03
N ILE A 33 5.38 -15.19 -0.06
CA ILE A 33 5.56 -13.75 0.10
C ILE A 33 5.78 -13.14 -1.28
N ASN A 34 4.86 -12.28 -1.72
CA ASN A 34 4.94 -11.59 -3.00
C ASN A 34 5.46 -10.15 -2.82
N SER A 35 6.60 -9.84 -3.40
CA SER A 35 7.22 -8.50 -3.38
C SER A 35 7.86 -8.20 -4.75
N ILE A 36 7.05 -8.24 -5.80
CA ILE A 36 7.51 -8.07 -7.18
C ILE A 36 7.46 -6.60 -7.59
N GLU A 37 8.29 -6.24 -8.57
CA GLU A 37 8.15 -5.00 -9.32
C GLU A 37 8.23 -5.37 -10.80
N VAL A 38 7.22 -5.00 -11.58
CA VAL A 38 7.13 -5.34 -13.01
C VAL A 38 7.52 -4.12 -13.84
N ALA A 39 8.24 -4.36 -14.94
CA ALA A 39 8.78 -3.37 -15.86
C ALA A 39 9.85 -2.40 -15.29
N GLY A 40 10.02 -2.33 -13.97
CA GLY A 40 11.16 -1.68 -13.32
C GLY A 40 11.27 -0.17 -13.61
N LEU A 41 12.50 0.34 -13.65
CA LEU A 41 12.79 1.79 -13.68
C LEU A 41 12.24 2.54 -14.91
N ARG A 42 11.93 1.84 -16.01
CA ARG A 42 11.63 2.47 -17.31
C ARG A 42 10.31 3.27 -17.30
N ASN A 43 9.35 2.88 -16.46
CA ASN A 43 8.02 3.47 -16.47
C ASN A 43 7.77 4.51 -15.38
N VAL A 44 8.59 4.53 -14.32
CA VAL A 44 8.35 5.43 -13.19
C VAL A 44 8.50 6.91 -13.53
N ARG A 45 9.30 7.23 -14.55
CA ARG A 45 9.37 8.60 -15.05
C ARG A 45 8.14 8.98 -15.88
N PRO A 46 7.72 8.18 -16.89
CA PRO A 46 6.42 8.35 -17.55
C PRO A 46 5.22 8.46 -16.59
N ASP A 47 5.16 7.62 -15.54
CA ASP A 47 4.11 7.61 -14.51
C ASP A 47 3.93 8.98 -13.82
N TYR A 48 4.97 9.82 -13.82
CA TYR A 48 4.97 11.15 -13.21
C TYR A 48 4.97 12.29 -14.23
N GLU A 49 5.89 12.27 -15.20
CA GLU A 49 6.09 13.38 -16.13
C GLU A 49 4.94 13.55 -17.13
N ILE A 50 4.24 12.46 -17.50
CA ILE A 50 3.08 12.56 -18.38
C ILE A 50 1.91 13.22 -17.63
N PRO A 51 1.44 12.73 -16.47
CA PRO A 51 0.39 13.40 -15.69
C PRO A 51 0.70 14.87 -15.36
N LEU A 52 1.95 15.18 -15.01
CA LEU A 52 2.35 16.55 -14.67
C LEU A 52 2.13 17.53 -15.83
N ARG A 53 2.28 17.11 -17.09
CA ARG A 53 2.01 17.95 -18.27
C ARG A 53 0.53 18.32 -18.42
N TYR A 54 -0.36 17.53 -17.83
CA TYR A 54 -1.81 17.80 -17.74
C TYR A 54 -2.18 18.50 -16.42
N GLY A 55 -1.19 18.88 -15.61
CA GLY A 55 -1.38 19.56 -14.32
C GLY A 55 -1.58 18.62 -13.13
N VAL A 56 -1.58 17.30 -13.35
CA VAL A 56 -1.79 16.29 -12.29
C VAL A 56 -0.45 16.02 -11.57
N ASP A 57 -0.25 16.71 -10.46
CA ASP A 57 0.96 16.59 -9.63
C ASP A 57 0.86 15.41 -8.64
N GLN A 58 1.84 14.50 -8.68
CA GLN A 58 1.95 13.33 -7.80
C GLN A 58 3.25 13.41 -6.98
N CYS A 59 3.24 12.93 -5.74
CA CYS A 59 4.41 12.70 -4.90
C CYS A 59 4.97 11.28 -5.09
N ILE A 60 4.09 10.28 -5.05
CA ILE A 60 4.44 8.86 -5.07
C ILE A 60 3.99 8.20 -6.37
N GLY A 61 2.69 8.24 -6.68
CA GLY A 61 2.16 7.68 -7.93
C GLY A 61 2.32 6.16 -8.07
N ASP A 62 2.34 5.40 -6.96
CA ASP A 62 2.53 3.94 -6.97
C ASP A 62 1.31 3.14 -6.48
N THR A 63 0.27 3.84 -5.99
CA THR A 63 -0.90 3.21 -5.35
C THR A 63 -2.22 3.60 -6.03
N ILE A 64 -2.45 4.88 -6.25
CA ILE A 64 -3.64 5.43 -6.93
C ILE A 64 -3.20 6.52 -7.91
N GLY A 65 -4.13 7.32 -8.43
CA GLY A 65 -3.82 8.30 -9.46
C GLY A 65 -3.42 7.66 -10.78
N PRO A 66 -3.01 8.47 -11.77
CA PRO A 66 -2.56 7.97 -13.06
C PRO A 66 -1.40 6.98 -12.93
N GLY A 67 -0.38 7.29 -12.12
CA GLY A 67 0.79 6.42 -11.95
C GLY A 67 0.43 5.09 -11.28
N GLY A 68 -0.40 5.12 -10.22
CA GLY A 68 -0.83 3.91 -9.53
C GLY A 68 -1.72 3.01 -10.40
N ILE A 69 -2.65 3.60 -11.16
CA ILE A 69 -3.49 2.85 -12.11
C ILE A 69 -2.62 2.16 -13.17
N PHE A 70 -1.71 2.89 -13.82
CA PHE A 70 -0.83 2.30 -14.83
C PHE A 70 0.13 1.25 -14.22
N LYS A 71 0.62 1.47 -13.00
CA LYS A 71 1.38 0.45 -12.25
C LYS A 71 0.58 -0.84 -12.04
N ALA A 72 -0.69 -0.74 -11.66
CA ALA A 72 -1.58 -1.90 -11.56
C ALA A 72 -1.74 -2.61 -12.90
N LEU A 73 -1.96 -1.89 -14.01
CA LEU A 73 -2.13 -2.49 -15.34
C LEU A 73 -0.88 -3.27 -15.78
N ARG A 74 0.33 -2.77 -15.45
CA ARG A 74 1.59 -3.47 -15.75
C ARG A 74 1.82 -4.69 -14.86
N THR A 75 1.49 -4.57 -13.57
CA THR A 75 1.85 -5.56 -12.55
C THR A 75 0.82 -6.67 -12.42
N GLY A 76 -0.47 -6.33 -12.57
CA GLY A 76 -1.60 -7.22 -12.39
C GLY A 76 -1.57 -8.49 -13.23
N PRO A 77 -1.23 -8.47 -14.53
CA PRO A 77 -1.16 -9.70 -15.33
C PRO A 77 -0.13 -10.71 -14.79
N ALA A 78 1.09 -10.26 -14.49
CA ALA A 78 2.12 -11.12 -13.92
C ALA A 78 1.74 -11.63 -12.52
N TRP A 79 1.06 -10.79 -11.73
CA TRP A 79 0.55 -11.18 -10.43
C TRP A 79 -0.53 -12.25 -10.52
N LEU A 80 -1.50 -12.11 -11.43
CA LEU A 80 -2.55 -13.10 -11.66
C LEU A 80 -1.99 -14.43 -12.18
N ASP A 81 -0.96 -14.40 -13.03
CA ASP A 81 -0.24 -15.62 -13.45
C ASP A 81 0.41 -16.33 -12.26
N ILE A 82 1.06 -15.58 -11.36
CA ILE A 82 1.65 -16.12 -10.13
C ILE A 82 0.58 -16.74 -9.24
N VAL A 83 -0.54 -16.04 -9.01
CA VAL A 83 -1.66 -16.53 -8.21
C VAL A 83 -2.25 -17.81 -8.81
N GLY A 84 -2.41 -17.88 -10.13
CA GLY A 84 -2.88 -19.09 -10.83
C GLY A 84 -1.93 -20.28 -10.68
N ASP A 85 -0.62 -20.04 -10.76
CA ASP A 85 0.39 -21.08 -10.51
C ASP A 85 0.35 -21.59 -9.06
N ILE A 86 0.22 -20.69 -8.08
CA ILE A 86 0.10 -21.06 -6.66
C ILE A 86 -1.17 -21.88 -6.45
N ALA A 87 -2.32 -21.44 -6.97
CA ALA A 87 -3.60 -22.15 -6.82
C ALA A 87 -3.53 -23.58 -7.36
N ARG A 88 -2.79 -23.79 -8.45
CA ARG A 88 -2.61 -25.11 -9.08
C ARG A 88 -1.61 -26.01 -8.35
N ILE A 89 -0.50 -25.45 -7.85
CA ILE A 89 0.66 -26.23 -7.39
C ILE A 89 0.75 -26.29 -5.86
N ALA A 90 0.33 -25.23 -5.18
CA ALA A 90 0.37 -25.07 -3.74
C ALA A 90 -0.99 -24.56 -3.21
N PRO A 91 -2.09 -25.32 -3.40
CA PRO A 91 -3.46 -24.86 -3.09
C PRO A 91 -3.74 -24.60 -1.60
N ARG A 92 -2.79 -24.94 -0.72
CA ARG A 92 -2.90 -24.70 0.74
C ARG A 92 -2.03 -23.52 1.20
N ALA A 93 -1.30 -22.89 0.28
CA ALA A 93 -0.39 -21.82 0.65
C ALA A 93 -1.15 -20.58 1.10
N VAL A 94 -0.66 -19.94 2.17
CA VAL A 94 -1.05 -18.60 2.56
C VAL A 94 -0.26 -17.60 1.72
N VAL A 95 -0.97 -16.73 1.01
CA VAL A 95 -0.38 -15.73 0.11
C VAL A 95 -0.34 -14.37 0.82
N MET A 96 0.86 -13.86 1.05
CA MET A 96 1.13 -12.57 1.66
C MET A 96 1.64 -11.59 0.60
N ASN A 97 0.79 -10.65 0.19
CA ASN A 97 1.13 -9.64 -0.81
C ASN A 97 1.72 -8.38 -0.16
N TYR A 98 2.92 -7.99 -0.57
CA TYR A 98 3.58 -6.71 -0.25
C TYR A 98 3.64 -5.75 -1.45
N THR A 99 3.14 -6.19 -2.61
CA THR A 99 3.27 -5.42 -3.85
C THR A 99 2.16 -4.40 -3.99
N ASN A 100 2.56 -3.16 -4.32
CA ASN A 100 1.65 -2.07 -4.66
C ASN A 100 1.23 -2.10 -6.15
N PRO A 101 0.01 -1.63 -6.49
CA PRO A 101 -0.99 -1.07 -5.58
C PRO A 101 -1.70 -2.11 -4.71
N MET A 102 -1.58 -1.99 -3.39
CA MET A 102 -1.96 -3.04 -2.44
C MET A 102 -3.43 -3.45 -2.57
N SER A 103 -4.35 -2.49 -2.49
CA SER A 103 -5.78 -2.79 -2.52
C SER A 103 -6.22 -3.35 -3.87
N ILE A 104 -5.69 -2.84 -4.98
CA ILE A 104 -6.04 -3.30 -6.34
C ILE A 104 -5.51 -4.72 -6.58
N LEU A 105 -4.23 -4.97 -6.35
CA LEU A 105 -3.61 -6.27 -6.61
C LEU A 105 -4.11 -7.35 -5.66
N THR A 106 -4.35 -7.00 -4.40
CA THR A 106 -4.95 -7.93 -3.43
C THR A 106 -6.39 -8.25 -3.81
N LEU A 107 -7.20 -7.25 -4.21
CA LEU A 107 -8.57 -7.49 -4.69
C LEU A 107 -8.59 -8.34 -5.96
N ALA A 108 -7.68 -8.09 -6.91
CA ALA A 108 -7.55 -8.90 -8.13
C ALA A 108 -7.27 -10.38 -7.80
N ALA A 109 -6.37 -10.66 -6.87
CA ALA A 109 -6.13 -12.02 -6.39
C ALA A 109 -7.37 -12.61 -5.72
N LEU A 110 -7.99 -11.89 -4.77
CA LEU A 110 -9.18 -12.33 -4.05
C LEU A 110 -10.38 -12.62 -4.96
N LYS A 111 -10.48 -11.96 -6.12
CA LYS A 111 -11.51 -12.25 -7.14
C LYS A 111 -11.14 -13.40 -8.08
N ALA A 112 -9.84 -13.75 -8.18
CA ALA A 112 -9.33 -14.74 -9.13
C ALA A 112 -9.08 -16.13 -8.50
N THR A 113 -9.05 -16.25 -7.18
CA THR A 113 -8.75 -17.52 -6.48
C THR A 113 -9.45 -17.65 -5.14
N ASP A 114 -9.60 -18.88 -4.67
CA ASP A 114 -10.10 -19.23 -3.33
C ASP A 114 -8.96 -19.42 -2.30
N LEU A 115 -7.70 -19.12 -2.66
CA LEU A 115 -6.57 -19.15 -1.74
C LEU A 115 -6.75 -18.15 -0.58
N GLN A 116 -6.13 -18.44 0.57
CA GLN A 116 -6.02 -17.45 1.64
C GLN A 116 -5.00 -16.37 1.24
N VAL A 117 -5.50 -15.22 0.78
CA VAL A 117 -4.70 -14.06 0.38
C VAL A 117 -4.86 -12.93 1.41
N VAL A 118 -3.75 -12.36 1.85
CA VAL A 118 -3.70 -11.14 2.67
C VAL A 118 -2.71 -10.14 2.08
N GLY A 119 -3.10 -8.88 1.94
CA GLY A 119 -2.18 -7.80 1.63
C GLY A 119 -1.61 -7.15 2.90
N LEU A 120 -0.32 -6.88 2.94
CA LEU A 120 0.40 -6.41 4.12
C LEU A 120 1.11 -5.09 3.84
N CYS A 121 0.82 -4.09 4.66
CA CYS A 121 1.49 -2.78 4.64
C CYS A 121 1.82 -2.34 6.07
N HIS A 122 2.91 -1.60 6.24
CA HIS A 122 3.36 -1.10 7.54
C HIS A 122 2.66 0.21 7.97
N SER A 123 1.72 0.72 7.19
CA SER A 123 1.14 2.06 7.34
C SER A 123 0.42 2.26 8.68
N VAL A 124 -0.38 1.29 9.13
CA VAL A 124 -1.12 1.37 10.40
C VAL A 124 -0.17 1.38 11.60
N GLN A 125 0.73 0.40 11.70
CA GLN A 125 1.71 0.33 12.79
C GLN A 125 2.70 1.49 12.82
N GLY A 126 3.10 2.00 11.65
CA GLY A 126 3.93 3.19 11.55
C GLY A 126 3.19 4.44 12.05
N THR A 127 1.95 4.61 11.61
CA THR A 127 1.14 5.78 11.98
C THR A 127 0.75 5.76 13.46
N SER A 128 0.41 4.60 14.03
CA SER A 128 0.09 4.51 15.46
C SER A 128 1.30 4.89 16.33
N ARG A 129 2.52 4.51 15.96
CA ARG A 129 3.76 4.95 16.63
C ARG A 129 3.98 6.46 16.50
N GLN A 130 3.73 7.02 15.32
CA GLN A 130 3.84 8.46 15.10
C GLN A 130 2.85 9.25 15.96
N LEU A 131 1.60 8.78 16.07
CA LEU A 131 0.57 9.40 16.92
C LEU A 131 1.01 9.45 18.39
N ALA A 132 1.52 8.35 18.94
CA ALA A 132 2.08 8.32 20.30
C ALA A 132 3.23 9.33 20.45
N GLY A 133 4.10 9.44 19.44
CA GLY A 133 5.18 10.42 19.37
C GLY A 133 4.71 11.88 19.34
N TYR A 134 3.66 12.20 18.58
CA TYR A 134 3.06 13.55 18.55
C TYR A 134 2.43 13.92 19.90
N LEU A 135 1.80 12.95 20.55
CA LEU A 135 1.18 13.10 21.87
C LEU A 135 2.22 13.13 23.00
N GLY A 136 3.41 12.60 22.77
CA GLY A 136 4.48 12.49 23.77
C GLY A 136 4.10 11.52 24.89
N ILE A 137 3.54 10.37 24.52
CA ILE A 137 3.18 9.27 25.45
C ILE A 137 3.87 7.98 25.01
N PRO A 138 4.10 7.02 25.93
CA PRO A 138 4.54 5.67 25.56
C PRO A 138 3.52 5.01 24.64
N TYR A 139 3.99 4.30 23.61
CA TYR A 139 3.12 3.66 22.62
C TYR A 139 2.19 2.61 23.24
N GLU A 140 2.71 1.88 24.21
CA GLU A 140 2.09 0.78 24.92
C GLU A 140 0.92 1.24 25.81
N GLU A 141 0.87 2.53 26.14
CA GLU A 141 -0.24 3.14 26.89
C GLU A 141 -1.36 3.66 26.00
N MET A 142 -1.17 3.65 24.67
CA MET A 142 -2.13 4.15 23.70
C MET A 142 -2.98 3.01 23.14
N THR A 143 -4.29 3.10 23.37
CA THR A 143 -5.27 2.21 22.75
C THR A 143 -5.87 2.90 21.53
N TRP A 144 -6.04 2.18 20.44
CA TRP A 144 -6.58 2.75 19.21
C TRP A 144 -7.36 1.71 18.40
N ARG A 145 -8.25 2.21 17.54
CA ARG A 145 -8.95 1.40 16.52
C ARG A 145 -8.76 2.07 15.17
N CYS A 146 -8.39 1.29 14.16
CA CYS A 146 -8.13 1.76 12.81
C CYS A 146 -8.70 0.79 11.78
N ALA A 147 -9.39 1.33 10.77
CA ALA A 147 -9.87 0.58 9.62
C ALA A 147 -10.16 1.49 8.42
N GLY A 148 -10.18 0.92 7.22
CA GLY A 148 -10.52 1.61 5.97
C GLY A 148 -9.96 0.85 4.78
N LEU A 149 -9.21 1.52 3.91
CA LEU A 149 -8.45 0.90 2.83
C LEU A 149 -6.94 1.09 3.08
N ASN A 150 -6.10 0.35 2.36
CA ASN A 150 -4.68 0.61 2.38
C ASN A 150 -4.36 2.08 2.04
N HIS A 151 -3.49 2.70 2.84
CA HIS A 151 -3.11 4.12 2.74
C HIS A 151 -4.30 5.12 2.86
N ASN A 152 -5.47 4.66 3.31
CA ASN A 152 -6.69 5.45 3.51
C ASN A 152 -7.53 4.90 4.67
N ALA A 153 -6.88 4.49 5.76
CA ALA A 153 -7.49 3.93 6.96
C ALA A 153 -7.52 4.97 8.10
N TRP A 154 -8.59 4.95 8.89
CA TRP A 154 -8.92 6.02 9.83
C TRP A 154 -8.81 5.55 11.27
N PHE A 155 -8.06 6.27 12.10
CA PHE A 155 -7.94 5.99 13.54
C PHE A 155 -9.18 6.46 14.31
N THR A 156 -10.32 5.77 14.20
CA THR A 156 -11.60 6.23 14.78
C THR A 156 -11.61 6.28 16.31
N THR A 157 -10.71 5.54 16.96
CA THR A 157 -10.50 5.56 18.41
C THR A 157 -9.03 5.83 18.69
N LEU A 158 -8.75 6.74 19.63
CA LEU A 158 -7.41 7.08 20.07
C LEU A 158 -7.48 7.49 21.55
N GLU A 159 -7.09 6.59 22.44
CA GLU A 159 -7.34 6.72 23.88
C GLU A 159 -6.13 6.38 24.73
N ARG A 160 -6.07 6.91 25.95
CA ARG A 160 -5.15 6.48 27.02
C ARG A 160 -5.93 6.38 28.32
N ALA A 161 -5.91 5.20 28.95
CA ALA A 161 -6.67 4.93 30.17
C ALA A 161 -8.17 5.30 30.07
N GLY A 162 -8.78 5.14 28.89
CA GLY A 162 -10.18 5.47 28.60
C GLY A 162 -10.47 6.95 28.31
N GLU A 163 -9.45 7.82 28.28
CA GLU A 163 -9.60 9.23 27.89
C GLU A 163 -9.32 9.43 26.40
N ASP A 164 -10.21 10.14 25.69
CA ASP A 164 -10.03 10.51 24.28
C ASP A 164 -8.85 11.47 24.10
N LEU A 165 -7.90 11.10 23.24
CA LEU A 165 -6.69 11.85 22.96
C LEU A 165 -6.82 12.82 21.78
N TYR A 166 -7.92 12.78 21.02
CA TYR A 166 -8.11 13.68 19.89
C TYR A 166 -8.09 15.17 20.26
N PRO A 167 -8.70 15.65 21.36
CA PRO A 167 -8.57 17.03 21.80
C PRO A 167 -7.10 17.45 21.97
N ARG A 168 -6.31 16.61 22.66
CA ARG A 168 -4.87 16.83 22.85
C ARG A 168 -4.10 16.78 21.53
N LEU A 169 -4.44 15.87 20.62
CA LEU A 169 -3.81 15.79 19.31
C LEU A 169 -4.07 17.05 18.48
N ARG A 170 -5.28 17.63 18.56
CA ARG A 170 -5.61 18.92 17.91
C ARG A 170 -4.81 20.08 18.50
N GLU A 171 -4.64 20.13 19.82
CA GLU A 171 -3.77 21.12 20.47
C GLU A 171 -2.31 20.98 20.03
N ARG A 172 -1.81 19.73 19.94
CA ARG A 172 -0.46 19.45 19.41
C ARG A 172 -0.33 19.92 17.97
N ALA A 173 -1.33 19.70 17.13
CA ALA A 173 -1.34 20.11 15.73
C ALA A 173 -1.32 21.64 15.54
N GLN A 174 -1.66 22.44 16.55
CA GLN A 174 -1.50 23.91 16.50
C GLN A 174 -0.04 24.36 16.67
N GLN A 175 0.85 23.47 17.14
CA GLN A 175 2.27 23.77 17.31
C GLN A 175 2.99 23.58 15.98
N PRO A 176 3.66 24.61 15.42
CA PRO A 176 4.32 24.49 14.12
C PRO A 176 5.32 23.31 14.06
N ALA A 177 6.08 23.10 15.13
CA ALA A 177 7.07 22.00 15.19
C ALA A 177 6.44 20.59 15.14
N VAL A 178 5.15 20.45 15.43
CA VAL A 178 4.42 19.18 15.31
C VAL A 178 3.71 19.12 13.96
N TYR A 179 2.97 20.17 13.60
CA TYR A 179 2.23 20.25 12.33
C TYR A 179 3.12 19.98 11.12
N GLU A 180 4.30 20.60 11.09
CA GLU A 180 5.26 20.49 9.98
C GLU A 180 5.82 19.09 9.78
N LYS A 181 5.58 18.17 10.72
CA LYS A 181 5.95 16.75 10.57
C LYS A 181 4.99 15.99 9.66
N ASP A 182 3.74 16.43 9.51
CA ASP A 182 2.75 15.78 8.66
C ASP A 182 1.56 16.67 8.28
N PRO A 183 1.80 17.76 7.54
CA PRO A 183 0.83 18.84 7.35
C PRO A 183 -0.50 18.37 6.73
N VAL A 184 -0.46 17.49 5.72
CA VAL A 184 -1.68 17.03 5.03
C VAL A 184 -2.55 16.20 5.96
N ARG A 185 -1.98 15.24 6.70
CA ARG A 185 -2.76 14.42 7.62
C ARG A 185 -3.32 15.22 8.79
N PHE A 186 -2.55 16.19 9.30
CA PHE A 186 -3.08 17.09 10.33
C PHE A 186 -4.22 17.95 9.81
N GLU A 187 -4.14 18.52 8.60
CA GLU A 187 -5.25 19.27 8.00
C GLU A 187 -6.50 18.41 7.85
N VAL A 188 -6.33 17.19 7.35
CA VAL A 188 -7.43 16.22 7.21
C VAL A 188 -8.06 15.92 8.57
N MET A 189 -7.26 15.68 9.61
CA MET A 189 -7.75 15.46 10.96
C MET A 189 -8.47 16.69 11.53
N LEU A 190 -7.93 17.90 11.31
CA LEU A 190 -8.52 19.14 11.80
C LEU A 190 -9.88 19.43 11.14
N HIS A 191 -10.06 19.04 9.88
CA HIS A 191 -11.30 19.30 9.12
C HIS A 191 -12.30 18.13 9.10
N LEU A 192 -11.82 16.89 9.05
CA LEU A 192 -12.66 15.68 8.99
C LEU A 192 -12.76 14.94 10.33
N GLY A 193 -12.03 15.39 11.35
CA GLY A 193 -12.16 14.94 12.73
C GLY A 193 -11.29 13.75 13.13
N THR A 194 -10.74 13.00 12.17
CA THR A 194 -10.03 11.73 12.41
C THR A 194 -8.70 11.70 11.67
N PHE A 195 -7.65 11.20 12.33
CA PHE A 195 -6.33 11.05 11.72
C PHE A 195 -6.29 9.82 10.82
N VAL A 196 -5.53 9.90 9.73
CA VAL A 196 -5.54 8.92 8.65
C VAL A 196 -4.16 8.30 8.43
N THR A 197 -4.12 7.10 7.90
CA THR A 197 -2.93 6.53 7.27
C THR A 197 -2.82 7.03 5.83
N GLU A 198 -1.69 7.05 5.12
CA GLU A 198 -0.27 6.98 5.47
C GLU A 198 0.32 8.41 5.43
N SER A 199 1.63 8.62 5.25
CA SER A 199 2.32 9.91 5.16
C SER A 199 1.57 10.96 4.32
N SER A 200 1.78 12.25 4.62
CA SER A 200 1.27 13.38 3.84
C SER A 200 1.43 13.24 2.32
N GLY A 201 2.54 12.67 1.84
CA GLY A 201 2.82 12.44 0.43
C GLY A 201 1.80 11.51 -0.22
N HIS A 202 1.67 10.27 0.29
CA HIS A 202 0.65 9.33 -0.16
C HIS A 202 -0.76 9.92 -0.02
N PHE A 203 -1.15 10.37 1.18
CA PHE A 203 -2.54 10.77 1.42
C PHE A 203 -2.98 11.98 0.59
N SER A 204 -2.06 12.88 0.24
CA SER A 204 -2.38 14.03 -0.62
C SER A 204 -2.80 13.65 -2.04
N GLU A 205 -2.51 12.43 -2.50
CA GLU A 205 -2.97 11.87 -3.77
C GLU A 205 -4.37 11.25 -3.66
N TYR A 206 -4.79 10.86 -2.45
CA TYR A 206 -6.10 10.24 -2.22
C TYR A 206 -7.26 11.23 -2.25
N VAL A 207 -6.99 12.51 -2.05
CA VAL A 207 -8.06 13.49 -1.86
C VAL A 207 -7.92 14.70 -2.78
N PRO A 208 -9.04 15.28 -3.27
CA PRO A 208 -9.04 16.34 -4.27
C PRO A 208 -8.71 17.73 -3.70
N TYR A 209 -8.10 17.78 -2.51
CA TYR A 209 -7.99 19.01 -1.72
C TYR A 209 -6.67 19.73 -1.92
N PHE A 210 -5.56 19.00 -2.09
CA PHE A 210 -4.22 19.56 -1.87
C PHE A 210 -3.42 19.80 -3.16
N ARG A 211 -3.46 18.87 -4.12
CA ARG A 211 -2.56 18.89 -5.29
C ARG A 211 -3.16 19.48 -6.57
N LYS A 212 -4.25 20.24 -6.45
CA LYS A 212 -4.99 20.80 -7.61
C LYS A 212 -4.62 22.21 -8.04
N ARG A 213 -3.87 22.95 -7.21
CA ARG A 213 -3.44 24.33 -7.54
C ARG A 213 -2.06 24.64 -6.94
N PRO A 214 -1.25 25.49 -7.59
CA PRO A 214 0.08 25.84 -7.10
C PRO A 214 0.12 26.46 -5.69
N ASP A 215 -0.89 27.27 -5.32
CA ASP A 215 -0.99 27.88 -3.99
C ASP A 215 -1.17 26.84 -2.88
N LEU A 216 -1.95 25.80 -3.17
CA LEU A 216 -2.22 24.70 -2.23
C LEU A 216 -1.01 23.77 -2.10
N ILE A 217 -0.37 23.42 -3.22
CA ILE A 217 0.86 22.63 -3.22
C ILE A 217 1.94 23.34 -2.38
N LYS A 218 2.18 24.64 -2.63
CA LYS A 218 3.13 25.44 -1.86
C LYS A 218 2.81 25.50 -0.37
N ARG A 219 1.52 25.56 -0.02
CA ARG A 219 1.07 25.64 1.37
C ARG A 219 1.26 24.32 2.11
N TYR A 220 0.90 23.20 1.49
CA TYR A 220 0.72 21.94 2.20
C TYR A 220 1.84 20.92 2.01
N MET A 221 2.60 20.97 0.91
CA MET A 221 3.62 19.97 0.62
C MET A 221 4.97 20.32 1.27
N ARG A 222 5.72 19.30 1.69
CA ARG A 222 7.11 19.42 2.17
C ARG A 222 8.00 18.35 1.52
N ALA A 223 9.30 18.41 1.78
CA ALA A 223 10.28 17.49 1.21
C ALA A 223 9.98 16.01 1.53
N GLY A 224 10.37 15.12 0.62
CA GLY A 224 10.23 13.68 0.78
C GLY A 224 8.78 13.18 0.80
N TYR A 225 8.54 12.15 1.62
CA TYR A 225 7.21 11.58 1.89
C TYR A 225 6.21 12.56 2.52
N LEU A 226 6.59 13.82 2.72
CA LEU A 226 5.70 14.87 3.18
C LEU A 226 5.02 15.65 2.04
N GLY A 227 5.20 15.21 0.79
CA GLY A 227 4.46 15.73 -0.36
C GLY A 227 5.30 16.27 -1.52
N GLU A 228 6.59 16.01 -1.57
CA GLU A 228 7.46 16.52 -2.64
C GLU A 228 7.02 16.00 -4.01
N SER A 229 6.79 16.93 -4.95
CA SER A 229 6.41 16.62 -6.32
C SER A 229 7.43 15.70 -7.00
N GLY A 230 6.95 14.56 -7.51
CA GLY A 230 7.77 13.55 -8.17
C GLY A 230 8.76 12.85 -7.27
N PHE A 231 8.58 12.90 -5.94
CA PHE A 231 9.54 12.34 -4.98
C PHE A 231 9.94 10.90 -5.31
N TYR A 232 8.97 10.02 -5.56
CA TYR A 232 9.27 8.63 -5.92
C TYR A 232 10.02 8.54 -7.26
N ALA A 233 9.54 9.24 -8.29
CA ALA A 233 10.17 9.25 -9.60
C ALA A 233 11.60 9.80 -9.63
N ASN A 234 11.88 10.78 -8.78
CA ASN A 234 13.20 11.42 -8.66
C ASN A 234 14.21 10.57 -7.89
N ASN A 235 13.73 9.74 -6.94
CA ASN A 235 14.60 9.05 -5.99
C ASN A 235 14.71 7.54 -6.21
N TRP A 236 13.66 6.88 -6.71
CA TRP A 236 13.65 5.41 -6.87
C TRP A 236 14.81 4.85 -7.69
N PRO A 237 15.24 5.45 -8.83
CA PRO A 237 16.42 4.98 -9.56
C PRO A 237 17.71 5.01 -8.73
N GLN A 238 17.82 5.94 -7.78
CA GLN A 238 18.96 6.02 -6.88
C GLN A 238 18.83 4.99 -5.76
N TRP A 239 17.65 4.86 -5.16
CA TRP A 239 17.38 3.84 -4.14
C TRP A 239 17.59 2.42 -4.65
N ARG A 240 17.14 2.11 -5.87
CA ARG A 240 17.34 0.79 -6.48
C ARG A 240 18.82 0.43 -6.61
N ARG A 241 19.63 1.38 -7.11
CA ARG A 241 21.09 1.21 -7.22
C ARG A 241 21.77 1.13 -5.85
N ALA A 242 21.36 1.97 -4.90
CA ALA A 242 21.87 1.95 -3.53
C ALA A 242 21.56 0.63 -2.83
N ASN A 243 20.37 0.05 -3.08
CA ASN A 243 19.99 -1.26 -2.56
C ASN A 243 20.85 -2.39 -3.16
N ASP A 244 21.12 -2.36 -4.47
CA ASP A 244 22.04 -3.32 -5.10
C ASP A 244 23.45 -3.23 -4.50
N GLU A 245 23.98 -2.03 -4.32
CA GLU A 245 25.30 -1.83 -3.69
C GLU A 245 25.30 -2.21 -2.20
N MET A 246 24.19 -2.01 -1.50
CA MET A 246 24.02 -2.47 -0.12
C MET A 246 24.10 -4.01 -0.05
N ILE A 247 23.35 -4.72 -0.90
CA ILE A 247 23.35 -6.18 -0.98
C ILE A 247 24.75 -6.69 -1.37
N ALA A 248 25.39 -6.07 -2.36
CA ALA A 248 26.74 -6.43 -2.77
C ALA A 248 27.76 -6.23 -1.63
N GLY A 249 27.69 -5.11 -0.91
CA GLY A 249 28.52 -4.85 0.26
C GLY A 249 28.30 -5.85 1.39
N MET A 250 27.06 -6.29 1.64
CA MET A 250 26.77 -7.36 2.61
C MET A 250 27.41 -8.70 2.21
N LEU A 251 27.38 -9.04 0.91
CA LEU A 251 27.98 -10.28 0.41
C LEU A 251 29.51 -10.26 0.45
N ARG A 252 30.14 -9.09 0.23
CA ARG A 252 31.58 -8.88 0.37
C ARG A 252 32.06 -8.83 1.82
N GLY A 253 31.15 -8.56 2.76
CA GLY A 253 31.46 -8.37 4.18
C GLY A 253 31.79 -6.94 4.57
N ASP A 254 31.63 -5.97 3.65
CA ASP A 254 31.87 -4.54 3.89
C ASP A 254 30.76 -3.89 4.73
N LYS A 255 29.55 -4.49 4.70
CA LYS A 255 28.37 -4.03 5.41
C LYS A 255 27.79 -5.15 6.27
N PRO A 256 27.27 -4.85 7.48
CA PRO A 256 26.66 -5.86 8.32
C PRO A 256 25.35 -6.37 7.70
N ILE A 257 25.10 -7.67 7.86
CA ILE A 257 23.80 -8.27 7.56
C ILE A 257 22.90 -8.06 8.80
N PRO A 258 21.71 -7.43 8.66
CA PRO A 258 20.79 -7.24 9.78
C PRO A 258 20.38 -8.56 10.42
N ARG A 259 20.41 -8.61 11.76
CA ARG A 259 20.06 -9.80 12.56
C ARG A 259 18.86 -9.59 13.47
N GLU A 260 18.39 -8.35 13.56
CA GLU A 260 17.24 -7.98 14.37
C GLU A 260 15.97 -8.22 13.57
N ARG A 261 14.90 -8.62 14.27
CA ARG A 261 13.60 -8.79 13.65
C ARG A 261 13.09 -7.41 13.22
N SER A 262 12.65 -7.32 11.97
CA SER A 262 11.95 -6.12 11.48
C SER A 262 10.55 -6.02 12.09
N HIS A 263 9.86 -4.91 11.80
CA HIS A 263 8.45 -4.74 12.15
C HIS A 263 7.49 -5.31 11.09
N GLU A 264 7.99 -6.05 10.10
CA GLU A 264 7.14 -6.60 9.04
C GLU A 264 6.36 -7.85 9.48
N TYR A 265 5.05 -7.84 9.20
CA TYR A 265 4.10 -8.85 9.68
C TYR A 265 4.35 -10.28 9.19
N GLY A 266 4.97 -10.48 8.02
CA GLY A 266 5.10 -11.83 7.43
C GLY A 266 5.75 -12.85 8.37
N SER A 267 6.76 -12.43 9.14
CA SER A 267 7.39 -13.30 10.14
C SER A 267 6.51 -13.58 11.36
N ASP A 268 5.73 -12.59 11.82
CA ASP A 268 4.78 -12.73 12.93
C ASP A 268 3.64 -13.67 12.55
N ILE A 269 3.16 -13.60 11.31
CA ILE A 269 2.12 -14.50 10.80
C ILE A 269 2.60 -15.95 10.84
N ILE A 270 3.76 -16.25 10.24
CA ILE A 270 4.32 -17.61 10.21
C ILE A 270 4.56 -18.12 11.64
N GLU A 271 5.12 -17.29 12.52
CA GLU A 271 5.36 -17.64 13.91
C GLU A 271 4.07 -17.93 14.69
N ALA A 272 3.01 -17.16 14.43
CA ALA A 272 1.71 -17.34 15.07
C ALA A 272 1.03 -18.64 14.65
N VAL A 273 1.05 -18.94 13.35
CA VAL A 273 0.45 -20.16 12.80
C VAL A 273 1.22 -21.41 13.23
N GLU A 274 2.55 -21.43 13.04
CA GLU A 274 3.38 -22.61 13.33
C GLU A 274 3.64 -22.78 14.83
N GLY A 275 4.01 -21.68 15.48
CA GLY A 275 4.44 -21.65 16.88
C GLY A 275 3.29 -21.55 17.88
N GLY A 276 2.10 -21.11 17.45
CA GLY A 276 0.96 -20.86 18.33
C GLY A 276 1.18 -19.68 19.28
N ARG A 277 1.96 -18.67 18.86
CA ARG A 277 2.08 -17.37 19.56
C ARG A 277 1.14 -16.36 18.89
N PRO A 278 -0.06 -16.09 19.44
CA PRO A 278 -1.02 -15.23 18.76
C PRO A 278 -0.45 -13.85 18.43
N ALA A 279 -0.81 -13.31 17.28
CA ALA A 279 -0.44 -11.98 16.82
C ALA A 279 -1.69 -11.20 16.38
N SER A 280 -1.60 -9.87 16.41
CA SER A 280 -2.56 -8.97 15.78
C SER A 280 -1.85 -8.18 14.69
N ILE A 281 -2.42 -8.19 13.49
CA ILE A 281 -1.90 -7.50 12.30
C ILE A 281 -3.01 -6.68 11.66
N HIS A 282 -2.66 -5.67 10.86
CA HIS A 282 -3.63 -5.02 9.97
C HIS A 282 -3.46 -5.58 8.57
N GLY A 283 -4.48 -6.32 8.12
CA GLY A 283 -4.47 -7.06 6.86
C GLY A 283 -5.44 -6.47 5.85
N ASN A 284 -5.04 -6.46 4.59
CA ASN A 284 -5.89 -6.14 3.45
C ASN A 284 -6.60 -7.42 2.99
N VAL A 285 -7.91 -7.46 3.14
CA VAL A 285 -8.76 -8.65 2.93
C VAL A 285 -10.05 -8.28 2.19
N ARG A 286 -10.78 -9.27 1.68
CA ARG A 286 -12.11 -9.05 1.12
C ARG A 286 -13.06 -8.60 2.22
N ASN A 287 -13.84 -7.56 1.96
CA ASN A 287 -14.84 -7.07 2.89
C ASN A 287 -16.08 -7.95 2.87
N GLU A 288 -16.20 -8.85 3.84
CA GLU A 288 -17.36 -9.74 4.02
C GLU A 288 -18.30 -9.21 5.11
N GLY A 289 -18.39 -7.88 5.23
CA GLY A 289 -19.07 -7.21 6.35
C GLY A 289 -18.16 -6.88 7.53
N TRP A 290 -16.84 -6.83 7.32
CA TRP A 290 -15.88 -6.40 8.33
C TRP A 290 -16.04 -4.90 8.63
N ILE A 291 -16.27 -4.11 7.59
CA ILE A 291 -16.66 -2.70 7.68
C ILE A 291 -18.07 -2.55 7.11
N ASP A 292 -19.04 -2.30 7.99
CA ASP A 292 -20.48 -2.47 7.71
C ASP A 292 -21.00 -1.59 6.55
N ASN A 293 -20.47 -0.37 6.41
CA ASN A 293 -20.93 0.62 5.42
C ASN A 293 -19.98 0.80 4.22
N LEU A 294 -19.16 -0.22 3.92
CA LEU A 294 -18.37 -0.34 2.69
C LEU A 294 -18.85 -1.53 1.85
N SER A 295 -18.60 -1.49 0.54
CA SER A 295 -19.00 -2.55 -0.39
C SER A 295 -18.13 -3.80 -0.30
N ASP A 296 -18.44 -4.83 -1.09
CA ASP A 296 -17.59 -6.00 -1.31
C ASP A 296 -16.36 -5.60 -2.14
N GLY A 297 -15.27 -5.23 -1.45
CA GLY A 297 -13.98 -4.85 -2.02
C GLY A 297 -12.84 -5.17 -1.05
N CYS A 298 -11.65 -4.64 -1.28
CA CYS A 298 -10.51 -4.88 -0.39
C CYS A 298 -10.41 -3.82 0.70
N VAL A 299 -10.50 -4.22 1.97
CA VAL A 299 -10.44 -3.37 3.16
C VAL A 299 -9.25 -3.72 4.03
N GLU A 300 -8.72 -2.73 4.75
CA GLU A 300 -7.66 -2.88 5.75
C GLU A 300 -8.30 -2.88 7.15
N VAL A 301 -8.26 -4.03 7.83
CA VAL A 301 -8.82 -4.24 9.17
C VAL A 301 -7.84 -4.99 10.05
N GLU A 302 -8.07 -4.95 11.37
CA GLU A 302 -7.36 -5.83 12.29
C GLU A 302 -7.69 -7.30 11.96
N CYS A 303 -6.67 -8.16 11.98
CA CYS A 303 -6.80 -9.60 11.90
C CYS A 303 -6.07 -10.23 13.09
N THR A 304 -6.75 -11.14 13.79
CA THR A 304 -6.09 -12.04 14.73
C THR A 304 -5.40 -13.14 13.94
N VAL A 305 -4.20 -13.54 14.38
CA VAL A 305 -3.45 -14.65 13.78
C VAL A 305 -3.06 -15.64 14.86
N ASP A 306 -3.38 -16.91 14.65
CA ASP A 306 -3.03 -18.02 15.52
C ASP A 306 -2.90 -19.34 14.71
N ARG A 307 -2.95 -20.50 15.38
CA ARG A 307 -2.89 -21.81 14.69
C ARG A 307 -4.02 -22.04 13.69
N GLY A 308 -5.12 -21.29 13.78
CA GLY A 308 -6.22 -21.28 12.84
C GLY A 308 -6.00 -20.41 11.60
N GLY A 309 -4.83 -19.79 11.44
CA GLY A 309 -4.52 -18.91 10.31
C GLY A 309 -4.79 -17.44 10.63
N ILE A 310 -5.16 -16.67 9.60
CA ILE A 310 -5.49 -15.25 9.69
C ILE A 310 -7.01 -15.09 9.73
N GLN A 311 -7.53 -14.46 10.78
CA GLN A 311 -8.97 -14.21 10.96
C GLN A 311 -9.25 -12.70 11.06
N PRO A 312 -9.93 -12.09 10.07
CA PRO A 312 -10.34 -10.70 10.14
C PRO A 312 -11.29 -10.42 11.30
N CYS A 313 -11.13 -9.28 11.94
CA CYS A 313 -11.98 -8.81 13.03
C CYS A 313 -13.02 -7.83 12.48
N ARG A 314 -14.29 -8.00 12.88
CA ARG A 314 -15.34 -7.03 12.54
C ARG A 314 -15.05 -5.69 13.21
N PHE A 315 -15.00 -4.63 12.40
CA PHE A 315 -14.80 -3.26 12.86
C PHE A 315 -16.13 -2.55 13.16
N GLY A 316 -17.16 -2.78 12.34
CA GLY A 316 -18.42 -2.02 12.37
C GLY A 316 -18.42 -0.87 11.35
N PRO A 317 -19.34 0.10 11.47
CA PRO A 317 -19.41 1.20 10.51
C PRO A 317 -18.33 2.25 10.77
N LEU A 318 -17.75 2.80 9.69
CA LEU A 318 -16.97 4.03 9.73
C LEU A 318 -17.90 5.25 9.79
N PRO A 319 -17.45 6.39 10.35
CA PRO A 319 -18.14 7.66 10.17
C PRO A 319 -18.42 7.92 8.69
N GLU A 320 -19.65 8.32 8.36
CA GLU A 320 -20.16 8.24 6.99
C GLU A 320 -19.36 9.06 5.97
N HIS A 321 -18.86 10.24 6.34
CA HIS A 321 -18.03 11.06 5.45
C HIS A 321 -16.65 10.42 5.18
N LEU A 322 -16.11 9.64 6.11
CA LEU A 322 -14.86 8.89 5.92
C LEU A 322 -15.11 7.63 5.09
N ALA A 323 -16.23 6.94 5.34
CA ALA A 323 -16.68 5.82 4.54
C ALA A 323 -16.93 6.24 3.09
N ALA A 324 -17.50 7.43 2.86
CA ALA A 324 -17.70 7.97 1.52
C ALA A 324 -16.38 8.16 0.75
N LEU A 325 -15.33 8.64 1.41
CA LEU A 325 -13.99 8.74 0.80
C LEU A 325 -13.44 7.35 0.46
N ASN A 326 -13.56 6.37 1.35
CA ASN A 326 -13.17 5.00 1.05
C ASN A 326 -13.98 4.45 -0.15
N ARG A 327 -15.30 4.58 -0.18
CA ARG A 327 -16.15 4.07 -1.28
C ARG A 327 -15.80 4.70 -2.62
N SER A 328 -15.42 5.98 -2.69
CA SER A 328 -14.96 6.57 -3.95
C SER A 328 -13.69 5.88 -4.48
N HIS A 329 -12.76 5.50 -3.60
CA HIS A 329 -11.58 4.74 -4.02
C HIS A 329 -11.90 3.29 -4.37
N MET A 330 -12.81 2.65 -3.65
CA MET A 330 -13.25 1.29 -3.98
C MET A 330 -13.82 1.20 -5.40
N ALA A 331 -14.57 2.21 -5.84
CA ALA A 331 -15.08 2.27 -7.22
C ALA A 331 -13.95 2.33 -8.27
N VAL A 332 -12.87 3.08 -8.00
CA VAL A 332 -11.67 3.09 -8.85
C VAL A 332 -10.98 1.72 -8.82
N HIS A 333 -10.80 1.14 -7.64
CA HIS A 333 -10.17 -0.18 -7.49
C HIS A 333 -10.93 -1.26 -8.27
N ASP A 334 -12.25 -1.30 -8.14
CA ASP A 334 -13.09 -2.28 -8.85
C ASP A 334 -12.95 -2.16 -10.36
N LEU A 335 -12.99 -0.94 -10.93
CA LEU A 335 -12.81 -0.73 -12.36
C LEU A 335 -11.42 -1.15 -12.86
N VAL A 336 -10.36 -0.91 -12.10
CA VAL A 336 -9.01 -1.37 -12.45
C VAL A 336 -8.92 -2.89 -12.37
N VAL A 337 -9.52 -3.52 -11.36
CA VAL A 337 -9.55 -4.98 -11.24
C VAL A 337 -10.35 -5.62 -12.38
N GLU A 338 -11.51 -5.07 -12.74
CA GLU A 338 -12.26 -5.53 -13.90
C GLU A 338 -11.47 -5.35 -15.20
N ALA A 339 -10.77 -4.21 -15.37
CA ALA A 339 -9.87 -4.01 -16.49
C ALA A 339 -8.80 -5.10 -16.57
N LEU A 340 -8.21 -5.49 -15.45
CA LEU A 340 -7.21 -6.56 -15.37
C LEU A 340 -7.79 -7.94 -15.73
N LEU A 341 -8.94 -8.29 -15.15
CA LEU A 341 -9.56 -9.61 -15.31
C LEU A 341 -10.14 -9.81 -16.72
N GLU A 342 -10.72 -8.76 -17.29
CA GLU A 342 -11.38 -8.79 -18.60
C GLU A 342 -10.48 -8.28 -19.73
N ARG A 343 -9.29 -7.78 -19.41
CA ARG A 343 -8.36 -7.12 -20.33
C ARG A 343 -9.00 -5.91 -21.04
N ASP A 344 -9.79 -5.15 -20.30
CA ASP A 344 -10.58 -4.03 -20.82
C ASP A 344 -9.89 -2.67 -20.56
N ARG A 345 -9.28 -2.12 -21.61
CA ARG A 345 -8.68 -0.77 -21.60
C ARG A 345 -9.69 0.33 -21.26
N GLY A 346 -10.94 0.20 -21.69
CA GLY A 346 -12.01 1.18 -21.43
C GLY A 346 -12.38 1.27 -19.96
N LYS A 347 -12.39 0.15 -19.23
CA LYS A 347 -12.58 0.14 -17.78
C LYS A 347 -11.43 0.82 -17.04
N ALA A 348 -10.19 0.59 -17.47
CA ALA A 348 -9.03 1.29 -16.92
C ALA A 348 -9.10 2.81 -17.14
N LYS A 349 -9.51 3.24 -18.34
CA LYS A 349 -9.74 4.66 -18.64
C LYS A 349 -10.86 5.25 -17.77
N SER A 350 -11.95 4.50 -17.58
CA SER A 350 -13.06 4.92 -16.70
C SER A 350 -12.60 5.05 -15.24
N ALA A 351 -11.71 4.17 -14.77
CA ALA A 351 -11.11 4.28 -13.44
C ALA A 351 -10.34 5.60 -13.29
N LEU A 352 -9.55 6.00 -14.29
CA LEU A 352 -8.82 7.27 -14.27
C LEU A 352 -9.76 8.49 -14.29
N MET A 353 -10.90 8.40 -14.96
CA MET A 353 -11.92 9.47 -14.93
C MET A 353 -12.57 9.65 -13.56
N LEU A 354 -12.60 8.60 -12.73
CA LEU A 354 -13.14 8.64 -11.36
C LEU A 354 -12.07 8.91 -10.29
N ASP A 355 -10.79 8.85 -10.65
CA ASP A 355 -9.68 9.14 -9.74
C ASP A 355 -9.81 10.56 -9.16
N PRO A 356 -9.86 10.73 -7.81
CA PRO A 356 -10.14 12.02 -7.20
C PRO A 356 -9.13 13.12 -7.55
N LEU A 357 -7.85 12.76 -7.69
CA LEU A 357 -6.80 13.72 -8.00
C LEU A 357 -6.92 14.18 -9.45
N THR A 358 -7.08 13.25 -10.38
CA THR A 358 -7.21 13.53 -11.81
C THR A 358 -8.48 14.33 -12.09
N ALA A 359 -9.63 13.89 -11.55
CA ALA A 359 -10.92 14.55 -11.74
C ALA A 359 -10.98 15.95 -11.11
N ALA A 360 -10.14 16.24 -10.11
CA ALA A 360 -10.05 17.57 -9.51
C ALA A 360 -9.30 18.60 -10.39
N VAL A 361 -8.51 18.14 -11.37
CA VAL A 361 -7.60 18.97 -12.16
C VAL A 361 -8.03 19.03 -13.63
N CYS A 362 -8.46 17.92 -14.19
CA CYS A 362 -8.68 17.76 -15.64
C CYS A 362 -10.17 17.64 -16.00
N SER A 363 -10.54 18.12 -17.18
CA SER A 363 -11.79 17.78 -17.86
C SER A 363 -11.76 16.36 -18.43
N LEU A 364 -12.92 15.76 -18.75
CA LEU A 364 -12.98 14.40 -19.31
C LEU A 364 -12.15 14.23 -20.61
N ASP A 365 -12.11 15.24 -21.48
CA ASP A 365 -11.30 15.23 -22.71
C ASP A 365 -9.80 15.26 -22.42
N GLU A 366 -9.37 16.00 -21.39
CA GLU A 366 -7.98 16.00 -20.96
C GLU A 366 -7.59 14.67 -20.32
N ILE A 367 -8.49 14.05 -19.54
CA ILE A 367 -8.26 12.72 -18.96
C ILE A 367 -8.16 11.65 -20.06
N ASP A 368 -9.01 11.72 -21.07
CA ASP A 368 -8.96 10.80 -22.22
C ASP A 368 -7.61 10.87 -22.94
N ARG A 369 -7.12 12.09 -23.22
CA ARG A 369 -5.81 12.32 -23.84
C ARG A 369 -4.64 11.92 -22.94
N LEU A 370 -4.71 12.23 -21.63
CA LEU A 370 -3.73 11.80 -20.63
C LEU A 370 -3.60 10.27 -20.63
N PHE A 371 -4.73 9.56 -20.55
CA PHE A 371 -4.75 8.10 -20.56
C PHE A 371 -4.12 7.54 -21.83
N ASP A 372 -4.49 8.08 -22.99
CA ASP A 372 -3.98 7.60 -24.28
C ASP A 372 -2.48 7.86 -24.45
N GLU A 373 -1.97 8.98 -23.93
CA GLU A 373 -0.55 9.29 -23.94
C GLU A 373 0.26 8.38 -23.00
N MET A 374 -0.24 8.13 -21.78
CA MET A 374 0.38 7.15 -20.87
C MET A 374 0.36 5.75 -21.48
N TRP A 375 -0.77 5.33 -22.06
CA TRP A 375 -0.89 4.03 -22.73
C TRP A 375 0.10 3.88 -23.88
N ALA A 376 0.26 4.92 -24.71
CA ALA A 376 1.21 4.90 -25.81
C ALA A 376 2.66 4.82 -25.32
N ALA A 377 3.02 5.58 -24.29
CA ALA A 377 4.36 5.60 -23.71
C ALA A 377 4.76 4.26 -23.08
N GLU A 378 3.77 3.52 -22.59
CA GLU A 378 3.99 2.31 -21.79
C GLU A 378 3.59 1.02 -22.49
N ARG A 379 3.25 1.08 -23.78
CA ARG A 379 2.69 -0.03 -24.56
C ARG A 379 3.47 -1.33 -24.45
N GLU A 380 4.81 -1.27 -24.44
CA GLU A 380 5.67 -2.46 -24.27
C GLU A 380 5.50 -3.18 -22.92
N SER A 381 4.89 -2.53 -21.94
CA SER A 381 4.58 -3.10 -20.62
C SER A 381 3.11 -3.49 -20.46
N LEU A 382 2.27 -3.21 -21.47
CA LEU A 382 0.82 -3.38 -21.44
C LEU A 382 0.33 -4.44 -22.46
N THR A 383 1.22 -5.30 -22.94
CA THR A 383 0.91 -6.31 -23.97
C THR A 383 -0.12 -7.35 -23.55
N ALA A 384 -0.46 -7.43 -22.26
CA ALA A 384 -1.52 -8.30 -21.77
C ALA A 384 -2.94 -7.86 -22.21
N PHE A 385 -3.07 -6.64 -22.73
CA PHE A 385 -4.32 -6.02 -23.17
C PHE A 385 -4.44 -5.90 -24.71
N ASP A 386 -3.47 -6.44 -25.46
CA ASP A 386 -3.48 -6.47 -26.93
C ASP A 386 -4.39 -7.58 -27.50
#